data_AF-A0A1X2I0F4-F1
#
_entry.id   AF-A0A1X2I0F4-F1
#
_cell.length_a   1.000
_cell.length_b   1.000
_cell.length_c   1.000
_cell.angle_alpha   90.00
_cell.angle_beta   90.00
_cell.angle_gamma   90.00
#
_symmetry.space_group_name_H-M   'P 1'
#
loop_
_entity.id
_entity.type
_entity.pdbx_description
1 polymer ?
#
loop_
_entity_poly.entity_id
_entity_poly.type
_entity_poly.pdbx_seq_one_letter_code
_entity_poly.pdbx_strand_id
1 'polypeptide(L)'
;MEAGREQGILTGSSSTKELNCGWLKLPKSLKDMLYTMTVRHPTLTNKLYATGFIVMGSKLMMMVVTCPCGYVAKVSRTKDIFFPTNTTMFPEAMKEILSLVWTGRMLMESTISLLSSAPSLSSSQSSLSSPSSSSSLIRRQSRFAEPDSLLQPAFHPSHSSSSVL
;
A
#
# COMPACT_ATOMS: atom_id res chain seq x y z
N MET A 1 35.72 -7.05 -8.54
CA MET A 1 34.85 -6.11 -7.82
C MET A 1 34.09 -5.33 -8.88
N GLU A 2 32.96 -5.88 -9.34
CA GLU A 2 32.20 -5.35 -10.49
C GLU A 2 31.37 -4.15 -10.04
N ALA A 3 31.75 -2.96 -10.51
CA ALA A 3 30.94 -1.75 -10.47
C ALA A 3 30.73 -1.32 -11.93
N GLY A 4 29.52 -1.46 -12.48
CA GLY A 4 29.30 -1.01 -13.87
C GLY A 4 28.09 -1.54 -14.64
N ARG A 5 26.94 -1.86 -14.03
CA ARG A 5 25.72 -2.24 -14.79
C ARG A 5 24.43 -1.60 -14.29
N GLU A 6 24.34 -0.27 -14.25
CA GLU A 6 23.04 0.43 -14.08
C GLU A 6 22.97 1.78 -14.81
N GLN A 7 23.75 2.02 -15.87
CA GLN A 7 23.60 3.20 -16.74
C GLN A 7 23.48 2.79 -18.20
N GLY A 8 22.38 2.10 -18.52
CA GLY A 8 22.03 1.76 -19.89
C GLY A 8 20.53 1.78 -20.07
N ILE A 9 20.07 2.64 -20.99
CA ILE A 9 18.68 2.96 -21.38
C ILE A 9 18.10 4.20 -20.66
N LEU A 10 18.70 5.34 -21.02
CA LEU A 10 17.98 6.59 -21.21
C LEU A 10 16.93 6.39 -22.33
N THR A 11 15.77 7.05 -22.21
CA THR A 11 14.69 7.23 -23.23
C THR A 11 13.53 6.23 -23.35
N GLY A 12 13.05 5.59 -22.27
CA GLY A 12 11.68 5.01 -22.34
C GLY A 12 11.14 4.14 -21.19
N SER A 13 11.97 3.68 -20.26
CA SER A 13 11.57 2.63 -19.29
C SER A 13 11.63 3.03 -17.80
N SER A 14 12.06 4.26 -17.48
CA SER A 14 12.09 4.74 -16.09
C SER A 14 10.67 4.94 -15.51
N SER A 15 9.74 5.41 -16.35
CA SER A 15 8.35 5.68 -15.96
C SER A 15 7.63 4.41 -15.46
N THR A 16 7.88 3.25 -16.06
CA THR A 16 7.19 2.00 -15.67
C THR A 16 7.61 1.51 -14.28
N LYS A 17 8.87 1.71 -13.86
CA LYS A 17 9.30 1.34 -12.50
C LYS A 17 8.67 2.25 -11.44
N GLU A 18 8.59 3.55 -11.70
CA GLU A 18 7.93 4.50 -10.79
C GLU A 18 6.44 4.21 -10.66
N LEU A 19 5.75 3.98 -11.77
CA LEU A 19 4.33 3.64 -11.78
C LEU A 19 4.07 2.27 -11.12
N ASN A 20 4.85 1.25 -11.47
CA ASN A 20 4.58 -0.10 -10.99
C ASN A 20 5.02 -0.29 -9.52
N CYS A 21 6.25 0.08 -9.17
CA CYS A 21 6.77 -0.08 -7.82
C CYS A 21 6.26 1.00 -6.87
N GLY A 22 6.31 2.26 -7.30
CA GLY A 22 5.96 3.39 -6.44
C GLY A 22 4.46 3.62 -6.28
N TRP A 23 3.67 3.46 -7.34
CA TRP A 23 2.26 3.85 -7.32
C TRP A 23 1.31 2.67 -7.08
N LEU A 24 1.71 1.45 -7.41
CA LEU A 24 0.85 0.27 -7.31
C LEU A 24 1.33 -0.74 -6.26
N LYS A 25 2.55 -1.26 -6.40
CA LYS A 25 3.04 -2.36 -5.56
C LYS A 25 3.26 -1.95 -4.12
N LEU A 26 3.99 -0.86 -3.87
CA LEU A 26 4.32 -0.47 -2.49
C LEU A 26 3.08 -0.05 -1.69
N PRO A 27 2.17 0.82 -2.17
CA PRO A 27 0.97 1.17 -1.43
C PRO A 27 0.09 -0.05 -1.12
N LYS A 28 -0.04 -0.98 -2.09
CA LYS A 28 -0.81 -2.21 -1.89
C LYS A 28 -0.18 -3.09 -0.81
N SER A 29 1.14 -3.30 -0.88
CA SER A 29 1.86 -4.10 0.11
C SER A 29 1.79 -3.48 1.51
N LEU A 30 1.95 -2.16 1.63
CA LEU A 30 1.85 -1.47 2.92
C LEU A 30 0.44 -1.51 3.49
N LYS A 31 -0.59 -1.39 2.63
CA LYS A 31 -1.99 -1.56 3.04
C LYS A 31 -2.26 -2.97 3.55
N ASP A 32 -1.80 -4.01 2.85
CA ASP A 32 -2.02 -5.40 3.25
C ASP A 32 -1.29 -5.73 4.57
N MET A 33 -0.09 -5.17 4.77
CA MET A 33 0.63 -5.24 6.05
C MET A 33 -0.13 -4.54 7.17
N LEU A 34 -0.59 -3.31 6.93
CA LEU A 34 -1.41 -2.57 7.90
C LEU A 34 -2.67 -3.34 8.26
N TYR A 35 -3.39 -3.84 7.25
CA TYR A 35 -4.59 -4.65 7.44
C TYR A 35 -4.32 -5.85 8.35
N THR A 36 -3.24 -6.59 8.10
CA THR A 36 -2.86 -7.75 8.92
C THR A 36 -2.61 -7.36 10.39
N MET A 37 -1.94 -6.24 10.65
CA MET A 37 -1.71 -5.74 12.01
C MET A 37 -3.03 -5.30 12.67
N THR A 38 -3.91 -4.62 11.92
CA THR A 38 -5.19 -4.11 12.44
C THR A 38 -6.19 -5.23 12.76
N VAL A 39 -6.23 -6.30 11.97
CA VAL A 39 -7.09 -7.46 12.24
C VAL A 39 -6.65 -8.18 13.52
N ARG A 40 -5.34 -8.26 13.77
CA ARG A 40 -4.80 -8.88 15.00
C ARG A 40 -4.96 -7.99 16.24
N HIS A 41 -4.92 -6.67 16.05
CA HIS A 41 -4.98 -5.67 17.13
C HIS A 41 -5.94 -4.52 16.76
N PRO A 42 -7.27 -4.76 16.76
CA PRO A 42 -8.25 -3.77 16.29
C PRO A 42 -8.24 -2.48 17.12
N THR A 43 -7.93 -2.58 18.41
CA THR A 43 -7.83 -1.44 19.35
C THR A 43 -6.68 -0.48 19.01
N LEU A 44 -5.68 -0.92 18.25
CA LEU A 44 -4.53 -0.11 17.87
C LEU A 44 -4.64 0.50 16.47
N THR A 45 -5.73 0.25 15.75
CA THR A 45 -5.84 0.57 14.30
C THR A 45 -5.46 2.00 13.94
N ASN A 46 -5.83 2.97 14.78
CA ASN A 46 -5.56 4.39 14.57
C ASN A 46 -4.12 4.84 14.92
N LYS A 47 -3.33 3.96 15.54
CA LYS A 47 -1.96 4.24 16.00
C LYS A 47 -0.89 3.49 15.21
N LEU A 48 -1.27 2.57 14.33
CA LEU A 48 -0.34 1.76 13.56
C LEU A 48 0.13 2.50 12.29
N TYR A 49 1.41 2.33 11.97
CA TYR A 49 2.04 2.87 10.77
C TYR A 49 2.63 1.72 9.95
N ALA A 50 2.40 1.73 8.64
CA ALA A 50 3.14 0.88 7.70
C ALA A 50 4.04 1.77 6.84
N THR A 51 5.35 1.68 7.05
CA THR A 51 6.35 2.51 6.37
C THR A 51 7.10 1.68 5.33
N GLY A 52 7.36 2.28 4.17
CA GLY A 52 8.20 1.69 3.12
C GLY A 52 9.02 2.73 2.40
N PHE A 53 10.10 2.29 1.78
CA PHE A 53 11.00 3.16 0.99
C PHE A 53 10.96 2.76 -0.48
N ILE A 54 11.08 3.77 -1.33
CA ILE A 54 11.20 3.63 -2.78
C ILE A 54 12.57 4.15 -3.14
N VAL A 55 13.39 3.28 -3.74
CA VAL A 55 14.69 3.66 -4.33
C VAL A 55 14.59 3.44 -5.84
N MET A 56 14.75 4.51 -6.61
CA MET A 56 14.64 4.48 -8.08
C MET A 56 15.79 5.28 -8.69
N GLY A 57 16.81 4.57 -9.19
CA GLY A 57 18.05 5.21 -9.66
C GLY A 57 18.72 5.98 -8.52
N SER A 58 18.93 7.28 -8.71
CA SER A 58 19.47 8.18 -7.68
C SER A 58 18.38 8.83 -6.81
N LYS A 59 17.15 8.33 -6.80
CA LYS A 59 16.03 8.91 -6.05
C LYS A 59 15.59 8.03 -4.88
N LEU A 60 15.36 8.62 -3.72
CA LEU A 60 14.84 8.01 -2.50
C LEU A 60 13.56 8.74 -2.06
N MET A 61 12.51 7.98 -1.78
CA MET A 61 11.25 8.47 -1.22
C MET A 61 10.78 7.55 -0.11
N MET A 62 10.22 8.11 0.97
CA MET A 62 9.52 7.34 1.99
C MET A 62 8.00 7.44 1.78
N MET A 63 7.32 6.31 1.95
CA MET A 63 5.88 6.19 1.96
C MET A 63 5.40 5.66 3.31
N VAL A 64 4.33 6.26 3.83
CA VAL A 64 3.72 5.84 5.09
C VAL A 64 2.22 5.66 4.87
N VAL A 65 1.69 4.52 5.30
CA VAL A 65 0.25 4.22 5.30
C VAL A 65 -0.26 4.17 6.73
N THR A 66 -1.33 4.91 7.02
CA THR A 66 -1.96 4.96 8.36
C THR A 66 -3.48 4.82 8.27
N CYS A 67 -4.15 4.46 9.35
CA CYS A 67 -5.60 4.33 9.41
C CYS A 67 -6.22 5.17 10.54
N PRO A 68 -6.20 6.52 10.46
CA PRO A 68 -6.52 7.39 11.60
C PRO A 68 -7.93 7.19 12.17
N CYS A 69 -8.89 6.82 11.34
CA CYS A 69 -10.30 6.66 11.74
C CYS A 69 -10.77 5.21 11.79
N GLY A 70 -9.90 4.23 11.56
CA GLY A 70 -10.27 2.81 11.56
C GLY A 70 -10.87 2.26 10.26
N TYR A 71 -11.42 3.13 9.39
CA TYR A 71 -12.07 2.70 8.14
C TYR A 71 -11.37 3.20 6.86
N VAL A 72 -10.57 4.27 6.93
CA VAL A 72 -9.84 4.84 5.77
C VAL A 72 -8.34 4.69 5.98
N ALA A 73 -7.68 4.08 5.01
CA ALA A 73 -6.22 4.12 4.90
C ALA A 73 -5.77 5.41 4.20
N LYS A 74 -4.95 6.20 4.86
CA LYS A 74 -4.27 7.38 4.29
C LYS A 74 -2.88 6.99 3.83
N VAL A 75 -2.53 7.32 2.59
CA VAL A 75 -1.18 7.17 2.05
C VAL A 75 -0.50 8.53 2.01
N SER A 76 0.60 8.66 2.74
CA SER A 76 1.46 9.86 2.76
C SER A 76 2.80 9.53 2.10
N ARG A 77 3.36 10.50 1.38
CA ARG A 77 4.67 10.38 0.72
C ARG A 77 5.53 11.58 1.06
N THR A 78 6.83 11.36 1.23
CA THR A 78 7.79 12.46 1.33
C THR A 78 8.13 13.01 -0.04
N LYS A 79 8.78 14.18 -0.07
CA LYS A 79 9.42 14.67 -1.29
C LYS A 79 10.54 13.71 -1.72
N ASP A 80 10.84 13.75 -3.01
CA ASP A 80 11.95 13.02 -3.60
C ASP A 80 13.27 13.59 -3.07
N ILE A 81 14.12 12.72 -2.51
CA ILE A 81 15.49 13.03 -2.09
C ILE A 81 16.44 12.35 -3.07
N PHE A 82 17.49 13.05 -3.51
CA PHE A 82 18.43 12.51 -4.48
C PHE A 82 19.77 12.14 -3.85
N PHE A 83 20.34 11.01 -4.28
CA PHE A 83 21.70 10.63 -3.93
C PHE A 83 22.70 11.60 -4.56
N PRO A 84 23.75 11.99 -3.83
CA PRO A 84 24.73 12.95 -4.32
C PRO A 84 25.47 12.37 -5.53
N THR A 85 25.58 13.17 -6.59
CA THR A 85 26.38 12.82 -7.78
C THR A 85 27.79 13.41 -7.71
N ASN A 86 27.97 14.47 -6.91
CA ASN A 86 29.24 15.18 -6.76
C ASN A 86 29.67 15.21 -5.29
N THR A 87 30.98 15.20 -5.05
CA THR A 87 31.59 15.21 -3.70
C THR A 87 31.26 16.46 -2.90
N THR A 88 31.05 17.60 -3.56
CA THR A 88 30.73 18.87 -2.92
C THR A 88 29.34 18.88 -2.26
N MET A 89 28.36 18.21 -2.86
CA MET A 89 26.99 18.10 -2.32
C MET A 89 26.81 16.89 -1.40
N PHE A 90 27.82 16.03 -1.29
CA PHE A 90 27.77 14.81 -0.50
C PHE A 90 27.33 15.03 0.96
N PRO A 91 27.91 15.95 1.75
CA PRO A 91 27.55 16.06 3.17
C PRO A 91 26.09 16.50 3.37
N GLU A 92 25.59 17.41 2.55
CA GLU A 92 24.21 17.91 2.65
C GLU A 92 23.20 16.86 2.19
N ALA A 93 23.41 16.24 1.03
CA ALA A 93 22.52 15.21 0.51
C ALA A 93 22.48 13.98 1.43
N MET A 94 23.63 13.55 1.96
CA MET A 94 23.69 12.42 2.90
C MET A 94 22.98 12.72 4.21
N LYS A 95 23.08 13.96 4.73
CA LYS A 95 22.34 14.37 5.92
C LYS A 95 20.83 14.19 5.74
N GLU A 96 20.29 14.61 4.59
CA GLU A 96 18.86 14.46 4.29
C GLU A 96 18.45 12.99 4.16
N ILE A 97 19.24 12.19 3.43
CA ILE A 97 18.99 10.75 3.25
C ILE A 97 18.98 10.04 4.60
N LEU A 98 19.99 10.27 5.44
CA LEU A 98 20.10 9.65 6.75
C LEU A 98 18.95 10.07 7.67
N SER A 99 18.56 11.36 7.64
CA SER A 99 17.42 11.85 8.41
C SER A 99 16.11 11.18 7.99
N LEU A 100 15.90 10.99 6.68
CA LEU A 100 14.71 10.32 6.15
C LEU A 100 14.67 8.85 6.60
N VAL A 101 15.78 8.12 6.46
CA VAL A 101 15.87 6.71 6.86
C VAL A 101 15.67 6.56 8.37
N TRP A 102 16.29 7.45 9.15
CA TRP A 102 16.12 7.49 10.60
C TRP A 102 14.66 7.70 11.01
N THR A 103 13.97 8.62 10.34
CA THR A 103 12.54 8.88 10.60
C THR A 103 11.69 7.64 10.31
N GLY A 104 11.93 6.97 9.18
CA GLY A 104 11.19 5.75 8.86
C GLY A 104 11.46 4.62 9.85
N ARG A 105 12.70 4.49 10.33
CA ARG A 105 13.07 3.55 11.40
C ARG A 105 12.29 3.85 12.70
N MET A 106 12.24 5.11 13.13
CA MET A 106 11.49 5.51 14.33
C MET A 106 10.00 5.14 14.25
N LEU A 107 9.38 5.30 13.08
CA LEU A 107 7.99 4.88 12.86
C LEU A 107 7.80 3.36 12.95
N MET A 108 8.75 2.59 12.41
CA MET A 108 8.74 1.13 12.50
C MET A 108 8.91 0.66 13.95
N GLU A 109 9.88 1.23 14.67
CA GLU A 109 10.12 0.92 16.09
C GLU A 109 8.91 1.28 16.96
N SER A 110 8.30 2.45 16.75
CA SER A 110 7.07 2.84 17.44
C SER A 110 5.93 1.83 17.21
N THR A 111 5.77 1.36 15.98
CA THR A 111 4.75 0.36 15.64
C THR A 111 5.04 -0.99 16.32
N ILE A 112 6.30 -1.43 16.34
CA ILE A 112 6.71 -2.65 17.04
C ILE A 112 6.43 -2.53 18.54
N SER A 113 6.82 -1.42 19.19
CA SER A 113 6.56 -1.20 20.60
C SER A 113 5.08 -1.24 20.95
N LEU A 114 4.22 -0.64 20.11
CA LEU A 114 2.76 -0.69 20.29
C LEU A 114 2.24 -2.13 20.21
N LEU A 115 2.68 -2.90 19.22
CA LEU A 115 2.26 -4.29 19.04
C LEU A 115 2.76 -5.20 20.18
N SER A 116 4.00 -5.03 20.65
CA SER A 116 4.56 -5.79 21.76
C SER A 116 3.88 -5.49 23.10
N SER A 117 3.33 -4.28 23.27
CA SER A 117 2.63 -3.89 24.49
C SER A 117 1.17 -4.35 24.55
N ALA A 118 0.58 -4.72 23.41
CA ALA A 118 -0.83 -5.05 23.34
C ALA A 118 -1.08 -6.56 23.51
N PRO A 119 -2.08 -6.96 24.31
CA PRO A 119 -2.49 -8.35 24.37
C PRO A 119 -3.03 -8.78 22.99
N SER A 120 -2.42 -9.80 22.39
CA SER A 120 -2.90 -10.39 21.13
C SER A 120 -4.21 -11.13 21.38
N LEU A 121 -5.19 -11.02 20.47
CA LEU A 121 -6.42 -11.82 20.52
C LEU A 121 -6.19 -13.34 20.34
N SER A 122 -4.96 -13.78 20.05
CA SER A 122 -4.62 -15.19 19.79
C SER A 122 -4.36 -16.05 21.03
N SER A 123 -4.38 -15.51 22.25
CA SER A 123 -4.10 -16.28 23.49
C SER A 123 -5.32 -17.03 24.06
N SER A 124 -6.44 -17.12 23.33
CA SER A 124 -7.67 -17.79 23.80
C SER A 124 -8.16 -18.92 22.88
N GLN A 125 -7.25 -19.67 22.27
CA GLN A 125 -7.58 -20.96 21.63
C GLN A 125 -6.59 -22.05 22.04
N SER A 126 -6.79 -22.60 23.24
CA SER A 126 -6.36 -23.96 23.57
C SER A 126 -7.48 -24.63 24.35
N SER A 127 -7.92 -25.79 23.84
CA SER A 127 -9.00 -26.67 24.30
C SER A 127 -10.44 -26.26 23.93
N LEU A 128 -10.88 -26.61 22.73
CA LEU A 128 -12.14 -27.33 22.57
C LEU A 128 -12.08 -28.17 21.29
N SER A 129 -12.51 -29.42 21.46
CA SER A 129 -12.34 -30.60 20.62
C SER A 129 -12.96 -30.52 19.22
N SER A 130 -12.27 -31.17 18.27
CA SER A 130 -12.69 -31.50 16.90
C SER A 130 -14.11 -32.08 16.80
N PRO A 131 -14.81 -31.88 15.67
CA PRO A 131 -15.07 -33.04 14.83
C PRO A 131 -14.99 -32.80 13.30
N SER A 132 -14.40 -33.80 12.63
CA SER A 132 -14.65 -34.34 11.29
C SER A 132 -15.02 -33.44 10.08
N SER A 133 -14.10 -33.43 9.12
CA SER A 133 -14.29 -33.75 7.69
C SER A 133 -15.55 -33.28 6.96
N SER A 134 -15.41 -32.23 6.14
CA SER A 134 -15.96 -32.21 4.77
C SER A 134 -15.15 -31.28 3.87
N SER A 135 -14.50 -31.86 2.88
CA SER A 135 -13.78 -31.16 1.83
C SER A 135 -14.77 -30.65 0.78
N SER A 136 -14.89 -29.33 0.64
CA SER A 136 -15.43 -28.72 -0.58
C SER A 136 -14.42 -27.72 -1.15
N LEU A 137 -14.02 -28.00 -2.39
CA LEU A 137 -13.08 -27.23 -3.20
C LEU A 137 -13.61 -25.83 -3.47
N ILE A 138 -12.96 -24.81 -2.91
CA ILE A 138 -13.22 -23.41 -3.28
C ILE A 138 -12.52 -23.15 -4.63
N ARG A 139 -13.31 -23.29 -5.70
CA ARG A 139 -12.98 -22.91 -7.07
C ARG A 139 -12.82 -21.39 -7.15
N ARG A 140 -11.57 -20.89 -7.16
CA ARG A 140 -11.25 -19.50 -7.52
C ARG A 140 -11.70 -19.24 -8.97
N GLN A 141 -12.87 -18.62 -9.17
CA GLN A 141 -13.23 -18.04 -10.46
C GLN A 141 -12.56 -16.67 -10.60
N SER A 142 -11.52 -16.63 -11.44
CA SER A 142 -11.05 -15.40 -12.08
C SER A 142 -12.11 -14.94 -13.08
N ARG A 143 -12.81 -13.84 -12.81
CA ARG A 143 -13.52 -13.09 -13.85
C ARG A 143 -12.64 -11.93 -14.31
N PHE A 144 -11.78 -12.21 -15.28
CA PHE A 144 -11.55 -11.24 -16.35
C PHE A 144 -12.78 -11.32 -17.24
N ALA A 145 -13.64 -10.30 -17.18
CA ALA A 145 -14.67 -10.10 -18.19
C ALA A 145 -14.14 -9.01 -19.13
N GLU A 146 -13.91 -9.40 -20.38
CA GLU A 146 -13.72 -8.49 -21.51
C GLU A 146 -14.99 -7.65 -21.74
N PRO A 147 -14.85 -6.45 -22.33
CA PRO A 147 -15.90 -5.45 -22.39
C PRO A 147 -16.65 -5.58 -23.72
N ASP A 148 -17.95 -5.84 -23.67
CA ASP A 148 -18.81 -5.47 -24.79
C ASP A 148 -20.22 -5.16 -24.32
N SER A 149 -20.75 -4.07 -24.87
CA SER A 149 -22.15 -3.64 -24.86
C SER A 149 -22.76 -3.14 -23.53
N LEU A 150 -22.35 -1.94 -23.09
CA LEU A 150 -23.24 -1.04 -22.32
C LEU A 150 -23.17 0.39 -22.87
N LEU A 151 -23.67 0.56 -24.09
CA LEU A 151 -24.15 1.84 -24.59
C LEU A 151 -25.60 1.66 -25.03
N GLN A 152 -26.55 1.78 -24.10
CA GLN A 152 -27.88 2.36 -24.37
C GLN A 152 -28.49 2.93 -23.07
N PRO A 153 -28.83 4.22 -23.01
CA PRO A 153 -29.68 4.74 -21.95
C PRO A 153 -31.15 4.38 -22.24
N ALA A 154 -31.82 3.77 -21.26
CA ALA A 154 -33.24 3.48 -21.31
C ALA A 154 -34.04 4.79 -21.22
N PHE A 155 -34.59 5.22 -22.35
CA PHE A 155 -35.63 6.25 -22.40
C PHE A 155 -36.94 5.64 -21.87
N HIS A 156 -37.46 6.19 -20.76
CA HIS A 156 -38.81 5.95 -20.29
C HIS A 156 -39.82 6.73 -21.16
N PRO A 157 -40.92 6.11 -21.63
CA PRO A 157 -42.05 6.85 -22.16
C PRO A 157 -43.03 7.18 -21.02
N SER A 158 -43.19 8.46 -20.71
CA SER A 158 -44.31 8.95 -19.89
C SER A 158 -45.56 9.08 -20.77
N HIS A 159 -46.58 8.32 -20.44
CA HIS A 159 -47.93 8.50 -20.97
C HIS A 159 -48.52 9.79 -20.38
N SER A 160 -48.97 10.70 -21.25
CA SER A 160 -49.89 11.78 -20.91
C SER A 160 -50.89 11.90 -22.06
N SER A 161 -52.06 11.29 -21.86
CA SER A 161 -53.24 11.53 -22.66
C SER A 161 -53.98 12.72 -22.06
N SER A 162 -54.07 13.81 -22.82
CA SER A 162 -54.95 14.94 -22.55
C SER A 162 -56.14 14.88 -23.50
N SER A 163 -57.36 14.90 -22.97
CA SER A 163 -58.56 15.30 -23.70
C SER A 163 -59.70 15.67 -22.74
N VAL A 164 -60.52 16.62 -23.20
CA VAL A 164 -61.81 17.14 -22.67
C VAL A 164 -61.60 18.30 -21.66
N LEU A 165 -62.02 19.56 -21.92
CA LEU A 165 -63.14 20.12 -22.68
C LEU A 165 -62.72 21.18 -23.72
#